data_AF-A0AA43IHB3-F1
#
_entry.id   AF-A0AA43IHB3-F1
#
_cell.length_a   1.000
_cell.length_b   1.000
_cell.length_c   1.000
_cell.angle_alpha   90.00
_cell.angle_beta   90.00
_cell.angle_gamma   90.00
#
_symmetry.space_group_name_H-M   'P 1'
#
loop_
_entity.id
_entity.type
_entity.pdbx_description
1 polymer ?
#
loop_
_entity_poly.entity_id
_entity_poly.type
_entity_poly.pdbx_seq_one_letter_code
_entity_poly.pdbx_strand_id
1 'polypeptide(L)'
;MAVALIGGAFFAAAGLLIYAALLGFLPGKPPVLHAPRAIIWLAGSVFFCAGIGMAVYRFLPRIAGACALFAILAFVATFNWIAFGPGERNFTKSTSAGSGAVTTTRKGKASELEGRIVFGLVAGFFDALILYGLYRSIRKGKNGRPTDNPPAHAAGKDNP
;
A
#
# COMPACT_ATOMS: atom_id res chain seq x y z
N MET A 1 16.10 17.32 -0.47
CA MET A 1 15.38 17.27 0.82
C MET A 1 14.04 18.01 0.75
N ALA A 2 14.02 19.25 0.25
CA ALA A 2 12.79 20.03 0.06
C ALA A 2 11.70 19.28 -0.74
N VAL A 3 12.06 18.61 -1.84
CA VAL A 3 11.10 17.86 -2.68
C VAL A 3 10.37 16.75 -1.91
N ALA A 4 11.07 16.00 -1.05
CA ALA A 4 10.45 14.92 -0.27
C ALA A 4 9.54 15.45 0.84
N LEU A 5 9.90 16.57 1.46
CA LEU A 5 9.07 17.24 2.46
C LEU A 5 7.83 17.88 1.83
N ILE A 6 8.00 18.60 0.72
CA ILE A 6 6.90 19.25 -0.01
C ILE A 6 5.96 18.19 -0.60
N GLY A 7 6.52 17.17 -1.27
CA GLY A 7 5.75 16.05 -1.79
C GLY A 7 5.03 15.28 -0.68
N GLY A 8 5.73 14.95 0.41
CA GLY A 8 5.14 14.28 1.56
C GLY A 8 4.01 15.09 2.20
N ALA A 9 4.20 16.39 2.39
CA ALA A 9 3.18 17.28 2.92
C ALA A 9 1.95 17.37 2.00
N PHE A 10 2.16 17.44 0.68
CA PHE A 10 1.08 17.44 -0.31
C PHE A 10 0.24 16.15 -0.23
N PHE A 11 0.90 14.98 -0.21
CA PHE A 11 0.21 13.69 -0.10
C PHE A 11 -0.51 13.55 1.25
N ALA A 12 0.12 14.00 2.35
CA ALA A 12 -0.51 14.00 3.67
C ALA A 12 -1.76 14.90 3.70
N ALA A 13 -1.68 16.09 3.12
CA ALA A 13 -2.81 17.02 3.00
C ALA A 13 -3.93 16.43 2.14
N ALA A 14 -3.62 15.74 1.04
CA ALA A 14 -4.62 15.06 0.22
C ALA A 14 -5.36 13.97 1.01
N GLY A 15 -4.64 13.17 1.79
CA GLY A 15 -5.25 12.18 2.70
C GLY A 15 -6.14 12.83 3.77
N LEU A 16 -5.69 13.95 4.35
CA LEU A 16 -6.45 14.71 5.34
C LEU A 16 -7.73 15.31 4.74
N LEU A 17 -7.68 15.79 3.49
CA LEU A 17 -8.84 16.27 2.74
C LEU A 17 -9.90 15.16 2.57
N ILE A 18 -9.49 13.93 2.32
CA ILE A 18 -10.41 12.78 2.23
C ILE A 18 -11.10 12.54 3.59
N TYR A 19 -10.37 12.63 4.69
CA TYR A 19 -10.96 12.51 6.03
C TYR A 19 -11.92 13.67 6.34
N ALA A 20 -11.54 14.90 6.00
CA ALA A 20 -12.41 16.06 6.17
C ALA A 20 -13.72 15.92 5.35
N ALA A 21 -13.65 15.33 4.15
CA ALA A 21 -14.82 15.03 3.33
C ALA A 21 -15.71 13.98 4.01
N LEU A 22 -15.13 12.92 4.57
CA LEU A 22 -15.87 11.87 5.27
C LEU A 22 -16.56 12.34 6.54
N LEU A 23 -15.92 13.26 7.26
CA LEU A 23 -16.46 13.86 8.48
C LEU A 23 -17.48 14.98 8.20
N GLY A 24 -17.68 15.36 6.93
CA GLY A 24 -18.64 16.39 6.54
C GLY A 24 -18.17 17.82 6.80
N PHE A 25 -16.87 18.04 7.00
CA PHE A 25 -16.31 19.38 7.20
C PHE A 25 -16.22 20.19 5.91
N LEU A 26 -16.26 19.54 4.74
CA LEU A 26 -16.19 20.22 3.44
C LEU A 26 -17.59 20.65 2.96
N PRO A 27 -17.78 21.93 2.61
CA PRO A 27 -19.04 22.40 2.05
C PRO A 27 -19.26 21.84 0.64
N GLY A 28 -20.33 21.08 0.45
CA GLY A 28 -20.71 20.52 -0.84
C GLY A 28 -21.68 19.36 -0.71
N LYS A 29 -22.44 19.07 -1.78
CA LYS A 29 -23.20 17.81 -1.85
C LYS A 29 -22.20 16.66 -1.72
N PRO A 30 -22.39 15.71 -0.78
CA PRO A 30 -21.49 14.57 -0.68
C PRO A 30 -21.46 13.89 -2.05
N PRO A 31 -20.27 13.70 -2.66
CA PRO A 31 -20.19 12.93 -3.88
C PRO A 31 -20.86 11.58 -3.62
N VAL A 32 -21.69 11.13 -4.57
CA VAL A 32 -22.39 9.84 -4.48
C VAL A 32 -21.34 8.73 -4.65
N LEU A 33 -20.56 8.50 -3.59
CA LEU A 33 -19.57 7.46 -3.50
C LEU A 33 -20.33 6.17 -3.21
N HIS A 34 -20.48 5.35 -4.24
CA HIS A 34 -21.07 4.01 -4.15
C HIS A 34 -20.13 3.00 -3.45
N ALA A 35 -19.15 3.49 -2.68
CA ALA A 35 -18.20 2.70 -1.92
C ALA A 35 -18.55 2.74 -0.43
N PRO A 36 -18.40 1.62 0.30
CA PRO A 36 -18.51 1.60 1.75
C PRO A 36 -17.55 2.60 2.38
N ARG A 37 -18.00 3.28 3.43
CA ARG A 37 -17.20 4.30 4.14
C ARG A 37 -15.81 3.78 4.54
N ALA A 38 -15.72 2.52 4.98
CA ALA A 38 -14.46 1.88 5.36
C ALA A 38 -13.39 1.90 4.24
N ILE A 39 -13.79 1.74 2.97
CA ILE A 39 -12.87 1.75 1.84
C ILE A 39 -12.37 3.17 1.55
N ILE A 40 -13.23 4.16 1.72
CA ILE A 40 -12.86 5.58 1.56
C ILE A 40 -11.89 5.99 2.68
N TRP A 41 -12.12 5.51 3.91
CA TRP A 41 -11.17 5.67 5.02
C TRP A 41 -9.81 5.07 4.67
N LEU A 42 -9.77 3.82 4.18
CA LEU A 42 -8.52 3.18 3.75
C LEU A 42 -7.80 3.99 2.67
N ALA A 43 -8.51 4.48 1.65
CA ALA A 43 -7.93 5.32 0.62
C ALA A 43 -7.30 6.59 1.21
N GLY A 44 -8.00 7.29 2.11
CA GLY A 44 -7.44 8.44 2.84
C GLY A 44 -6.19 8.08 3.63
N SER A 45 -6.19 6.92 4.30
CA SER A 45 -5.04 6.45 5.07
C SER A 45 -3.83 6.12 4.22
N VAL A 46 -4.01 5.60 3.00
CA VAL A 46 -2.90 5.36 2.06
C VAL A 46 -2.18 6.67 1.75
N PHE A 47 -2.90 7.70 1.32
CA PHE A 47 -2.32 9.01 0.99
C PHE A 47 -1.69 9.67 2.22
N PHE A 48 -2.37 9.63 3.36
CA PHE A 48 -1.88 10.20 4.60
C PHE A 48 -0.58 9.53 5.07
N CYS A 49 -0.57 8.21 5.21
CA CYS A 49 0.60 7.47 5.66
C CYS A 49 1.75 7.51 4.65
N ALA A 50 1.48 7.46 3.34
CA ALA A 50 2.52 7.62 2.33
C ALA A 50 3.17 9.01 2.40
N GLY A 51 2.36 10.06 2.58
CA GLY A 51 2.83 11.44 2.72
C GLY A 51 3.70 11.64 3.97
N ILE A 52 3.22 11.17 5.13
CA ILE A 52 4.00 11.20 6.38
C ILE A 52 5.29 10.40 6.24
N GLY A 53 5.22 9.18 5.69
CA GLY A 53 6.38 8.32 5.49
C GLY A 53 7.44 8.99 4.62
N MET A 54 7.04 9.65 3.53
CA MET A 54 7.94 10.40 2.65
C MET A 54 8.58 11.60 3.35
N ALA A 55 7.79 12.36 4.14
CA ALA A 55 8.28 13.53 4.86
C ALA A 55 9.28 13.17 5.97
N VAL A 56 9.02 12.08 6.70
CA VAL A 56 9.84 11.69 7.87
C VAL A 56 10.95 10.69 7.55
N TYR A 57 11.04 10.19 6.31
CA TYR A 57 11.97 9.13 5.89
C TYR A 57 13.41 9.34 6.37
N ARG A 58 13.92 10.57 6.26
CA ARG A 58 15.31 10.88 6.60
C ARG A 58 15.57 10.96 8.11
N PHE A 59 14.57 11.36 8.89
CA PHE A 59 14.68 11.64 10.33
C PHE A 59 14.29 10.42 11.17
N LEU A 60 13.23 9.72 10.77
CA LEU A 60 12.61 8.63 11.51
C LEU A 60 12.37 7.44 10.56
N PRO A 61 13.42 6.77 10.08
CA PRO A 61 13.31 5.72 9.06
C PRO A 61 12.44 4.54 9.53
N ARG A 62 12.40 4.26 10.83
CA ARG A 62 11.50 3.24 11.40
C ARG A 62 10.02 3.61 11.23
N ILE A 63 9.66 4.87 11.53
CA ILE A 63 8.29 5.37 11.38
C ILE A 63 7.92 5.43 9.90
N ALA A 64 8.83 5.90 9.06
CA ALA A 64 8.62 5.92 7.62
C ALA A 64 8.41 4.52 7.04
N GLY A 65 9.18 3.54 7.50
CA GLY A 65 8.99 2.13 7.13
C GLY A 65 7.64 1.59 7.57
N ALA A 66 7.20 1.89 8.80
CA ALA A 66 5.88 1.49 9.29
C ALA A 66 4.74 2.16 8.50
N CYS A 67 4.86 3.45 8.20
CA CYS A 67 3.90 4.19 7.39
C CYS A 67 3.81 3.66 5.96
N ALA A 68 4.96 3.36 5.34
CA ALA A 68 5.02 2.77 4.02
C ALA A 68 4.40 1.36 3.99
N LEU A 69 4.71 0.52 4.98
CA LEU A 69 4.11 -0.81 5.10
C LEU A 69 2.59 -0.72 5.27
N PHE A 70 2.11 0.15 6.16
CA PHE A 70 0.69 0.36 6.37
C PHE A 70 0.00 0.86 5.09
N ALA A 71 0.59 1.84 4.39
CA ALA A 71 0.06 2.36 3.14
C ALA A 71 -0.05 1.26 2.07
N ILE A 72 0.96 0.39 1.96
CA ILE A 72 0.92 -0.76 1.04
C ILE A 72 -0.19 -1.73 1.44
N LEU A 73 -0.31 -2.08 2.72
CA LEU A 73 -1.34 -3.00 3.20
C LEU A 73 -2.75 -2.45 2.98
N ALA A 74 -2.99 -1.17 3.28
CA ALA A 74 -4.28 -0.51 3.06
C ALA A 74 -4.62 -0.41 1.57
N PHE A 75 -3.62 -0.16 0.73
CA PHE A 75 -3.78 -0.14 -0.73
C PHE A 75 -4.17 -1.52 -1.26
N VAL A 76 -3.46 -2.57 -0.85
CA VAL A 76 -3.74 -3.95 -1.26
C VAL A 76 -5.09 -4.42 -0.73
N ALA A 77 -5.46 -4.08 0.51
CA ALA A 77 -6.79 -4.36 1.06
C ALA A 77 -7.91 -3.72 0.22
N THR A 78 -7.68 -2.50 -0.27
CA THR A 78 -8.62 -1.81 -1.17
C THR A 78 -8.77 -2.56 -2.50
N PHE A 79 -7.66 -3.00 -3.09
CA PHE A 79 -7.67 -3.78 -4.34
C PHE A 79 -8.36 -5.14 -4.17
N ASN A 80 -8.07 -5.84 -3.07
CA ASN A 80 -8.74 -7.09 -2.72
C ASN A 80 -10.25 -6.91 -2.53
N TRP A 81 -10.68 -5.78 -1.94
CA TRP A 81 -12.11 -5.46 -1.87
C TRP A 81 -12.72 -5.11 -3.24
N ILE A 82 -11.99 -4.47 -4.15
CA ILE A 82 -12.49 -4.21 -5.51
C ILE A 82 -12.66 -5.52 -6.29
N ALA A 83 -11.71 -6.45 -6.15
CA ALA A 83 -11.72 -7.73 -6.86
C ALA A 83 -12.74 -8.72 -6.28
N PHE A 84 -12.66 -8.96 -4.97
CA PHE A 84 -13.39 -10.05 -4.29
C PHE A 84 -14.46 -9.56 -3.31
N GLY A 85 -14.53 -8.26 -3.05
CA GLY A 85 -15.49 -7.70 -2.09
C GLY A 85 -16.94 -7.71 -2.59
N PRO A 86 -17.90 -7.68 -1.65
CA PRO A 86 -19.32 -7.73 -1.96
C PRO A 86 -19.83 -6.42 -2.62
N GLY A 87 -20.90 -6.56 -3.40
CA GLY A 87 -21.58 -5.47 -4.10
C GLY A 87 -21.10 -5.26 -5.53
N GLU A 88 -22.01 -4.76 -6.39
CA GLU A 88 -21.77 -4.52 -7.81
C GLU A 88 -20.72 -3.43 -8.05
N ARG A 89 -19.99 -3.56 -9.17
CA ARG A 89 -18.95 -2.60 -9.56
C ARG A 89 -19.13 -2.17 -11.00
N ASN A 90 -19.28 -0.86 -11.17
CA ASN A 90 -19.35 -0.24 -12.49
C ASN A 90 -17.93 0.05 -12.99
N PHE A 91 -17.39 -0.81 -13.85
CA PHE A 91 -16.10 -0.58 -14.48
C PHE A 91 -16.26 0.14 -15.82
N THR A 92 -15.35 1.07 -16.09
CA THR A 92 -15.28 1.77 -17.37
C THR A 92 -14.01 1.34 -18.09
N LYS A 93 -14.14 0.85 -19.32
CA LYS A 93 -13.02 0.55 -20.21
C LYS A 93 -12.84 1.70 -21.17
N SER A 94 -11.63 2.23 -21.27
CA SER A 94 -11.29 3.20 -22.30
C SER A 94 -10.32 2.54 -23.27
N THR A 95 -10.76 2.31 -24.50
CA THR A 95 -9.88 1.82 -25.56
C THR A 95 -9.51 3.02 -26.42
N SER A 96 -8.24 3.42 -26.37
CA SER A 96 -7.68 4.39 -27.31
C SER A 96 -7.21 3.64 -28.54
N ALA A 97 -7.83 3.91 -29.69
CA ALA A 97 -7.35 3.44 -30.98
C ALA A 97 -6.99 4.67 -31.82
N GLY A 98 -5.74 4.73 -32.27
CA GLY A 98 -5.22 5.79 -33.12
C GLY A 98 -3.70 5.65 -33.32
N SER A 99 -3.26 5.59 -34.58
CA SER A 99 -1.87 5.77 -34.98
C SER A 99 -1.71 7.22 -35.48
N GLY A 100 -1.10 8.09 -34.68
CA GLY A 100 -0.87 9.50 -34.99
C GLY A 100 -1.75 10.50 -34.21
N ALA A 101 -1.72 11.78 -34.60
CA ALA A 101 -2.20 12.96 -33.87
C ALA A 101 -3.71 13.03 -33.54
N VAL A 102 -4.47 11.98 -33.80
CA VAL A 102 -5.90 11.87 -33.47
C VAL A 102 -6.12 10.62 -32.64
N THR A 103 -6.06 10.77 -31.32
CA THR A 103 -6.40 9.69 -30.37
C THR A 103 -7.91 9.70 -30.11
N THR A 104 -8.67 8.90 -30.86
CA THR A 104 -10.08 8.65 -30.52
C THR A 104 -10.16 7.72 -29.30
N THR A 105 -10.63 8.26 -28.17
CA THR A 105 -10.85 7.48 -26.94
C THR A 105 -12.30 7.01 -26.89
N ARG A 106 -12.53 5.70 -27.08
CA ARG A 106 -13.88 5.13 -26.91
C ARG A 106 -14.04 4.66 -25.47
N LYS A 107 -14.92 5.33 -24.71
CA LYS A 107 -15.34 4.89 -23.38
C LYS A 107 -16.47 3.87 -23.53
N GLY A 108 -16.23 2.63 -23.11
CA GLY A 108 -17.22 1.55 -23.06
C GLY A 108 -17.47 1.10 -21.63
N LYS A 109 -18.63 0.50 -21.37
CA LYS A 109 -18.86 -0.23 -20.12
C LYS A 109 -18.01 -1.50 -20.14
N ALA A 110 -17.16 -1.69 -19.15
CA ALA A 110 -16.48 -2.97 -18.96
C ALA A 110 -17.43 -3.94 -18.27
N SER A 111 -17.31 -5.23 -18.58
CA SER A 111 -18.00 -6.27 -17.82
C SER A 111 -17.50 -6.24 -16.37
N GLU A 112 -18.41 -6.46 -15.41
CA GLU A 112 -18.05 -6.57 -13.99
C GLU A 112 -16.98 -7.64 -13.78
N LEU A 113 -17.15 -8.78 -14.44
CA LEU A 113 -16.22 -9.91 -14.36
C LEU A 113 -14.82 -9.53 -14.87
N GLU A 114 -14.75 -8.81 -15.99
CA GLU A 114 -13.48 -8.35 -16.57
C GLU A 114 -12.73 -7.43 -15.61
N GLY A 115 -13.43 -6.46 -15.01
CA GLY A 115 -12.85 -5.57 -14.01
C GLY A 115 -12.34 -6.34 -12.79
N ARG A 116 -13.14 -7.25 -12.23
CA ARG A 116 -12.74 -8.08 -11.09
C ARG A 116 -11.51 -8.94 -11.38
N ILE A 117 -11.40 -9.52 -12.57
CA ILE A 117 -10.22 -10.31 -12.98
C ILE A 117 -8.97 -9.42 -13.03
N VAL A 118 -9.05 -8.25 -13.66
CA VAL A 118 -7.88 -7.35 -13.78
C VAL A 118 -7.43 -6.85 -12.40
N PHE A 119 -8.36 -6.36 -11.57
CA PHE A 119 -8.05 -5.93 -10.21
C PHE A 119 -7.57 -7.11 -9.35
N GLY A 120 -8.11 -8.31 -9.54
CA GLY A 120 -7.72 -9.52 -8.83
C GLY A 120 -6.31 -10.00 -9.19
N LEU A 121 -5.91 -9.92 -10.46
CA LEU A 121 -4.53 -10.22 -10.88
C LEU A 121 -3.53 -9.24 -10.27
N VAL A 122 -3.85 -7.95 -10.27
CA VAL A 122 -3.02 -6.92 -9.64
C VAL A 122 -2.93 -7.13 -8.13
N ALA A 123 -4.07 -7.40 -7.47
CA ALA A 123 -4.11 -7.69 -6.04
C ALA A 123 -3.26 -8.93 -5.70
N GLY A 124 -3.45 -10.03 -6.42
CA GLY A 124 -2.70 -11.27 -6.24
C GLY A 124 -1.19 -11.09 -6.44
N PHE A 125 -0.78 -10.26 -7.41
CA PHE A 125 0.63 -9.92 -7.60
C PHE A 125 1.21 -9.19 -6.39
N PHE A 126 0.51 -8.17 -5.87
CA PHE A 126 0.96 -7.45 -4.67
C PHE A 126 0.95 -8.34 -3.41
N ASP A 127 -0.06 -9.20 -3.25
CA ASP A 127 -0.13 -10.18 -2.17
C ASP A 127 1.07 -11.13 -2.21
N ALA A 128 1.42 -11.63 -3.40
CA ALA A 128 2.59 -12.48 -3.59
C ALA A 128 3.90 -11.76 -3.22
N LEU A 129 4.05 -10.49 -3.58
CA LEU A 129 5.21 -9.67 -3.19
C LEU A 129 5.31 -9.50 -1.67
N ILE A 130 4.20 -9.23 -1.00
CA ILE A 130 4.14 -9.08 0.47
C ILE A 130 4.50 -10.40 1.14
N LEU A 131 3.89 -11.51 0.72
CA LEU A 131 4.16 -12.84 1.27
C LEU A 131 5.62 -13.26 1.03
N TYR A 132 6.16 -13.00 -0.16
CA TYR A 132 7.57 -13.28 -0.46
C TYR A 132 8.51 -12.43 0.41
N GLY A 133 8.21 -11.14 0.59
CA GLY A 133 8.96 -10.24 1.46
C GLY A 133 8.96 -10.72 2.93
N LEU A 134 7.80 -11.14 3.43
CA LEU A 134 7.64 -11.69 4.77
C LEU A 134 8.42 -13.02 4.92
N TYR A 135 8.27 -13.94 3.96
CA TYR A 135 9.00 -15.21 3.93
C TYR A 135 10.51 -14.99 3.97
N ARG A 136 11.03 -14.07 3.16
CA ARG A 136 12.46 -13.72 3.14
C ARG A 136 12.93 -13.12 4.46
N SER A 137 12.12 -12.27 5.09
CA SER A 137 12.42 -11.67 6.40
C SER A 137 12.54 -12.74 7.50
N ILE A 138 11.57 -13.66 7.58
CA ILE A 138 11.57 -14.76 8.55
C ILE A 138 12.76 -15.70 8.31
N ARG A 139 13.08 -16.03 7.06
CA ARG A 139 14.21 -16.91 6.73
C ARG A 139 15.56 -16.29 7.09
N LYS A 140 15.75 -14.98 6.90
CA LYS A 140 16.97 -14.28 7.35
C LYS A 140 17.11 -14.31 8.87
N GLY A 141 16.02 -14.16 9.62
CA GLY A 141 16.03 -14.26 11.08
C GLY A 141 16.40 -15.65 11.62
N LYS A 142 16.13 -16.72 10.86
CA LYS A 142 16.53 -18.10 11.21
C LYS A 142 18.00 -18.41 10.90
N ASN A 143 18.55 -17.88 9.81
CA ASN A 143 19.94 -18.12 9.41
C ASN A 143 20.97 -17.23 10.14
N GLY A 144 20.52 -16.20 10.86
CA GLY A 144 21.38 -15.24 11.56
C GLY A 144 21.53 -15.48 13.06
N ARG A 145 21.19 -16.66 13.59
CA ARG A 145 21.52 -17.03 14.97
C ARG A 145 22.86 -17.77 14.97
N PRO A 146 23.97 -17.16 15.41
CA PRO A 146 25.17 -17.91 15.72
C PRO A 146 24.84 -18.90 16.82
N THR A 147 25.20 -20.15 16.64
CA THR A 147 25.37 -21.10 17.73
C THR A 147 26.59 -20.65 18.54
N ASP A 148 26.42 -19.63 19.38
CA ASP A 148 27.42 -19.23 20.38
C ASP A 148 27.37 -20.25 21.53
N ASN A 149 28.00 -21.39 21.31
CA ASN A 149 28.62 -22.24 22.31
C ASN A 149 29.53 -23.18 21.53
N PRO A 150 30.87 -23.09 21.68
CA PRO A 150 31.54 -23.78 22.81
C PRO A 150 32.88 -23.10 23.24
N PRO A 151 33.68 -23.65 24.19
CA PRO A 151 33.46 -24.78 25.08
C PRO A 151 33.43 -24.39 26.57
N ALA A 152 32.84 -25.26 27.38
CA ALA A 152 33.07 -25.27 28.82
C ALA A 152 34.59 -25.29 29.08
N HIS A 153 35.03 -24.43 29.99
CA HIS A 153 36.35 -24.44 30.59
C HIS A 153 36.70 -25.86 31.09
N ALA A 154 37.29 -26.69 30.23
CA ALA A 154 37.98 -27.89 30.63
C ALA A 154 39.34 -27.45 31.19
N ALA A 155 39.31 -27.18 32.50
CA ALA A 155 40.36 -27.40 33.47
C ALA A 155 41.78 -27.68 32.90
N GLY A 156 42.52 -26.61 32.63
CA GLY A 156 43.99 -26.64 32.68
C GLY A 156 44.43 -26.12 34.05
N LYS A 157 44.61 -27.02 35.01
CA LYS A 157 45.42 -26.78 36.21
C LYS A 157 46.27 -28.01 36.48
N ASP A 158 47.28 -28.16 35.64
CA ASP A 158 48.45 -28.98 35.92
C ASP A 158 49.65 -28.05 36.18
N ASN A 159 50.17 -28.15 37.41
CA ASN A 159 51.56 -27.97 37.85
C ASN A 159 52.19 -26.56 37.92
N PRO A 160 53.26 -26.37 38.74
CA PRO A 160 54.18 -27.35 39.35
C PRO A 160 53.90 -27.77 40.80
#